data_AF-A0A7M3XTD1-F1
#
_entry.id   AF-A0A7M3XTD1-F1
#
_cell.length_a   1.000
_cell.length_b   1.000
_cell.length_c   1.000
_cell.angle_alpha   90.00
_cell.angle_beta   90.00
_cell.angle_gamma   90.00
#
_symmetry.space_group_name_H-M   'P 1'
#
loop_
_entity.id
_entity.type
_entity.pdbx_description
1 polymer ?
#
loop_
_entity_poly.entity_id
_entity_poly.type
_entity_poly.pdbx_seq_one_letter_code
_entity_poly.pdbx_strand_id
1 'polypeptide(L)'
;MVSTIGQLVAWIWLYKYIQKEGSERNLRSLSSLVSSKTGAREAEIAAILSVFFLAIYAAAQLTAGGVALNSMLDWPETTGILIGFVLVVAYCYAGGIRASIWTDAAQSSVMIVGSTILCVVAMGEVGGLSGLHNELASIDSSMVNIYPSGLKFGATLWIAAFFLGGLGVAGQPQVVSRVMTLKDDSDRKQAMVWFFVWQTPFIALMFIIGLACRAIFDGTLSASEAESGLPMLAQSLNPILGGVILASIFAATMSTADSQVLACTAAITDDIKPEWKQDHGRTKQVTLVVAALATGISLVGQQFPGFGDSVFALVVFAVYGLGGIFVPLILIRMAGYEPDSQHTISMMVAALLGVFIWTLMGFGEYVFPSVPGMGAAFAVHFSLCWFRDDSSPNPLGRYSLPTKQFAAIGAVAMVALVGGVEYSYYAIAPDASDASDKTGTYSVVGEYSFYEIAQGSEYIEDGGSVTINASSDDAMSSLDGMNIVGVLVTITHEDTETINGPLCAVAEPPQDDTVEATISHADLSAGEADTNSFDFQLNWHNSSLLNTNVSNMTKADIESMLDGGGIGFGTHDLVIGVTVQNGGGLGCNSNDDGQDVSYTIELVSLDYSVNPV
;
A
#
# COMPACT_ATOMS: atom_id res chain seq x y z
N MET A 1 4.82 -10.69 15.29
CA MET A 1 5.10 -11.32 16.61
C MET A 1 4.24 -10.79 17.76
N VAL A 2 4.07 -9.47 17.95
CA VAL A 2 3.27 -8.91 19.06
C VAL A 2 1.81 -9.41 19.07
N SER A 3 1.19 -9.54 17.89
CA SER A 3 -0.15 -10.14 17.76
C SER A 3 -0.23 -11.58 18.30
N THR A 4 0.80 -12.39 18.10
CA THR A 4 0.90 -13.76 18.64
C THR A 4 0.86 -13.77 20.17
N ILE A 5 1.47 -12.77 20.82
CA ILE A 5 1.41 -12.60 22.28
C ILE A 5 -0.01 -12.27 22.72
N GLY A 6 -0.72 -11.38 22.00
CA GLY A 6 -2.13 -11.09 22.24
C GLY A 6 -3.01 -12.34 22.14
N GLN A 7 -2.78 -13.18 21.13
CA GLN A 7 -3.46 -14.47 20.96
C GLN A 7 -3.13 -15.44 22.10
N LEU A 8 -1.89 -15.45 22.60
CA LEU A 8 -1.49 -16.30 23.72
C LEU A 8 -2.23 -15.90 25.00
N VAL A 9 -2.32 -14.59 25.27
CA VAL A 9 -3.11 -14.05 26.38
C VAL A 9 -4.58 -14.43 26.24
N ALA A 10 -5.15 -14.30 25.04
CA ALA A 10 -6.51 -14.77 24.75
C ALA A 10 -6.68 -16.26 25.07
N TRP A 11 -5.74 -17.13 24.66
CA TRP A 11 -5.78 -18.55 25.01
C TRP A 11 -5.73 -18.82 26.50
N ILE A 12 -4.83 -18.17 27.23
CA ILE A 12 -4.66 -18.42 28.66
C ILE A 12 -5.91 -17.98 29.46
N TRP A 13 -6.52 -16.84 29.11
CA TRP A 13 -7.60 -16.24 29.90
C TRP A 13 -8.97 -16.27 29.21
N LEU A 14 -9.10 -15.64 28.05
CA LEU A 14 -10.39 -15.48 27.36
C LEU A 14 -10.99 -16.81 26.93
N TYR A 15 -10.23 -17.65 26.22
CA TYR A 15 -10.71 -18.95 25.76
C TYR A 15 -11.00 -19.91 26.91
N LYS A 16 -10.33 -19.75 28.06
CA LYS A 16 -10.67 -20.49 29.28
C LYS A 16 -12.04 -20.09 29.82
N TYR A 17 -12.31 -18.78 29.89
CA TYR A 17 -13.61 -18.27 30.29
C TYR A 17 -14.72 -18.70 29.32
N ILE A 18 -14.49 -18.52 28.02
CA ILE A 18 -15.42 -18.88 26.93
C ILE A 18 -15.75 -20.38 26.96
N GLN A 19 -14.75 -21.25 27.10
CA GLN A 19 -14.96 -22.71 27.15
C GLN A 19 -15.80 -23.10 28.37
N LYS A 20 -15.50 -22.51 29.53
CA LYS A 20 -16.23 -22.78 30.77
C LYS A 20 -17.69 -22.34 30.67
N GLU A 21 -17.94 -21.09 30.28
CA GLU A 21 -19.30 -20.55 30.13
C GLU A 21 -20.09 -21.28 29.03
N GLY A 22 -19.44 -21.61 27.91
CA GLY A 22 -20.05 -22.36 26.82
C GLY A 22 -20.54 -23.74 27.29
N SER A 23 -19.74 -24.43 28.11
CA SER A 23 -20.10 -25.73 28.70
C SER A 23 -21.18 -25.61 29.77
N GLU A 24 -21.03 -24.70 30.74
CA GLU A 24 -21.96 -24.52 31.87
C GLU A 24 -23.35 -24.06 31.40
N ARG A 25 -23.42 -23.26 30.34
CA ARG A 25 -24.67 -22.70 29.80
C ARG A 25 -25.15 -23.39 28.53
N ASN A 26 -24.44 -24.43 28.05
CA ASN A 26 -24.73 -25.19 26.83
C ASN A 26 -24.92 -24.30 25.59
N LEU A 27 -24.01 -23.34 25.41
CA LEU A 27 -24.02 -22.38 24.31
C LEU A 27 -23.27 -22.94 23.10
N ARG A 28 -23.70 -22.54 21.90
CA ARG A 28 -23.08 -22.96 20.63
C ARG A 28 -22.59 -21.78 19.78
N SER A 29 -22.96 -20.56 20.14
CA SER A 29 -22.60 -19.34 19.42
C SER A 29 -21.99 -18.30 20.37
N LEU A 30 -21.09 -17.49 19.82
CA LEU A 30 -20.49 -16.37 20.56
C LEU A 30 -21.55 -15.29 20.89
N SER A 31 -22.52 -15.08 20.01
CA SER A 31 -23.59 -14.10 20.22
C SER A 31 -24.47 -14.44 21.43
N SER A 32 -24.67 -15.73 21.73
CA SER A 32 -25.33 -16.14 22.97
C SER A 32 -24.52 -15.84 24.24
N LEU A 33 -23.17 -15.82 24.15
CA LEU A 33 -22.29 -15.61 25.30
C LEU A 33 -22.45 -14.20 25.89
N VAL A 34 -22.76 -13.22 25.05
CA VAL A 34 -22.93 -11.82 25.48
C VAL A 34 -24.27 -11.52 26.14
N SER A 35 -25.19 -12.49 26.18
CA SER A 35 -26.48 -12.40 26.87
C SER A 35 -26.46 -13.15 28.21
N SER A 36 -27.38 -12.81 29.13
CA SER A 36 -27.68 -13.63 30.32
C SER A 36 -28.73 -14.72 30.07
N LYS A 37 -29.59 -14.55 29.05
CA LYS A 37 -30.69 -15.46 28.71
C LYS A 37 -30.69 -15.81 27.23
N THR A 38 -30.95 -17.08 26.91
CA THR A 38 -31.08 -17.53 25.52
C THR A 38 -32.23 -16.78 24.84
N GLY A 39 -31.99 -16.24 23.63
CA GLY A 39 -32.98 -15.48 22.86
C GLY A 39 -33.24 -14.05 23.36
N ALA A 40 -32.34 -13.48 24.17
CA ALA A 40 -32.44 -12.07 24.54
C ALA A 40 -32.09 -11.14 23.36
N ARG A 41 -32.62 -9.91 23.39
CA ARG A 41 -32.45 -8.91 22.33
C ARG A 41 -30.98 -8.60 22.03
N GLU A 42 -30.13 -8.59 23.06
CA GLU A 42 -28.69 -8.38 22.90
C GLU A 42 -27.99 -9.52 22.15
N ALA A 43 -28.42 -10.77 22.32
CA ALA A 43 -27.87 -11.91 21.57
C ALA A 43 -28.32 -11.87 20.10
N GLU A 44 -29.56 -11.47 19.85
CA GLU A 44 -30.09 -11.30 18.48
C GLU A 44 -29.30 -10.21 17.72
N ILE A 45 -29.09 -9.05 18.34
CA ILE A 45 -28.28 -7.97 17.74
C ILE A 45 -26.83 -8.41 17.54
N ALA A 46 -26.23 -9.09 18.52
CA ALA A 46 -24.89 -9.65 18.38
C ALA A 46 -24.82 -10.67 17.24
N ALA A 47 -25.86 -11.47 17.02
CA ALA A 47 -25.95 -12.42 15.91
C ALA A 47 -26.09 -11.72 14.55
N ILE A 48 -26.89 -10.67 14.45
CA ILE A 48 -27.01 -9.86 13.22
C ILE A 48 -25.65 -9.23 12.87
N LEU A 49 -24.97 -8.64 13.85
CA LEU A 49 -23.64 -8.06 13.66
C LEU A 49 -22.59 -9.12 13.28
N SER A 50 -22.62 -10.29 13.93
CA SER A 50 -21.80 -11.44 13.55
C SER A 50 -22.02 -11.83 12.10
N VAL A 51 -23.28 -12.04 11.68
CA VAL A 51 -23.62 -12.44 10.31
C VAL A 51 -23.15 -11.40 9.30
N PHE A 52 -23.31 -10.11 9.60
CA PHE A 52 -22.85 -9.02 8.72
C PHE A 52 -21.35 -9.09 8.45
N PHE A 53 -20.51 -9.11 9.49
CA PHE A 53 -19.05 -9.13 9.31
C PHE A 53 -18.54 -10.47 8.78
N LEU A 54 -19.08 -11.60 9.24
CA LEU A 54 -18.66 -12.92 8.78
C LEU A 54 -19.06 -13.18 7.32
N ALA A 55 -20.19 -12.63 6.83
CA ALA A 55 -20.57 -12.73 5.42
C ALA A 55 -19.62 -11.93 4.52
N ILE A 56 -19.19 -10.73 4.95
CA ILE A 56 -18.16 -9.94 4.25
C ILE A 56 -16.83 -10.71 4.25
N TYR A 57 -16.46 -11.31 5.37
CA TYR A 57 -15.24 -12.11 5.45
C TYR A 57 -15.31 -13.34 4.53
N ALA A 58 -16.44 -14.06 4.51
CA ALA A 58 -16.66 -15.18 3.58
C ALA A 58 -16.58 -14.72 2.12
N ALA A 59 -17.15 -13.56 1.79
CA ALA A 59 -17.07 -12.98 0.46
C ALA A 59 -15.62 -12.69 0.05
N ALA A 60 -14.83 -12.10 0.94
CA ALA A 60 -13.41 -11.82 0.69
C ALA A 60 -12.62 -13.11 0.39
N GLN A 61 -12.91 -14.21 1.09
CA GLN A 61 -12.28 -15.51 0.82
C GLN A 61 -12.65 -16.09 -0.55
N LEU A 62 -13.90 -15.94 -0.98
CA LEU A 62 -14.34 -16.36 -2.31
C LEU A 62 -13.67 -15.51 -3.40
N THR A 63 -13.55 -14.20 -3.20
CA THR A 63 -12.83 -13.29 -4.11
C THR A 63 -11.37 -13.70 -4.25
N ALA A 64 -10.67 -14.01 -3.14
CA ALA A 64 -9.28 -14.48 -3.18
C ALA A 64 -9.11 -15.77 -4.02
N GLY A 65 -10.08 -16.70 -3.93
CA GLY A 65 -10.09 -17.89 -4.79
C GLY A 65 -10.32 -17.55 -6.27
N GLY A 66 -11.12 -16.52 -6.56
CA GLY A 66 -11.33 -15.96 -7.89
C GLY A 66 -10.05 -15.39 -8.49
N VAL A 67 -9.38 -14.50 -7.74
CA VAL A 67 -8.10 -13.88 -8.12
C VAL A 67 -7.05 -14.95 -8.40
N ALA A 68 -6.94 -15.98 -7.55
CA ALA A 68 -5.98 -17.06 -7.76
C ALA A 68 -6.19 -17.83 -9.08
N LEU A 69 -7.44 -18.12 -9.47
CA LEU A 69 -7.70 -18.76 -10.77
C LEU A 69 -7.44 -17.82 -11.93
N ASN A 70 -7.77 -16.53 -11.77
CA ASN A 70 -7.50 -15.54 -12.80
C ASN A 70 -5.99 -15.41 -13.06
N SER A 71 -5.20 -15.19 -12.02
CA SER A 71 -3.76 -15.01 -12.17
C SER A 71 -3.05 -16.27 -12.69
N MET A 72 -3.50 -17.47 -12.31
CA MET A 72 -2.79 -18.71 -12.69
C MET A 72 -3.27 -19.34 -13.99
N LEU A 73 -4.57 -19.29 -14.28
CA LEU A 73 -5.19 -19.98 -15.42
C LEU A 73 -5.82 -19.04 -16.45
N ASP A 74 -5.77 -17.73 -16.22
CA ASP A 74 -6.45 -16.72 -17.05
C ASP A 74 -7.97 -16.96 -17.15
N TRP A 75 -8.56 -17.52 -16.09
CA TRP A 75 -10.00 -17.74 -16.02
C TRP A 75 -10.70 -16.48 -15.49
N PRO A 76 -11.96 -16.20 -15.89
CA PRO A 76 -12.71 -15.11 -15.30
C PRO A 76 -12.83 -15.32 -13.78
N GLU A 77 -12.56 -14.29 -12.97
CA GLU A 77 -12.61 -14.38 -11.51
C GLU A 77 -13.97 -14.89 -11.00
N THR A 78 -15.05 -14.51 -11.69
CA THR A 78 -16.42 -15.00 -11.45
C THR A 78 -16.51 -16.53 -11.47
N THR A 79 -15.74 -17.19 -12.32
CA THR A 79 -15.68 -18.67 -12.37
C THR A 79 -15.06 -19.23 -11.10
N GLY A 80 -13.98 -18.63 -10.60
CA GLY A 80 -13.35 -19.05 -9.34
C GLY A 80 -14.22 -18.83 -8.12
N ILE A 81 -14.96 -17.71 -8.07
CA ILE A 81 -15.97 -17.46 -7.02
C ILE A 81 -17.05 -18.53 -7.04
N LEU A 82 -17.59 -18.87 -8.22
CA LEU A 82 -18.64 -19.87 -8.35
C LEU A 82 -18.16 -21.29 -8.02
N ILE A 83 -16.92 -21.64 -8.38
CA ILE A 83 -16.29 -22.87 -7.93
C ILE A 83 -16.20 -22.87 -6.41
N GLY A 84 -15.72 -21.79 -5.80
CA GLY A 84 -15.63 -21.65 -4.36
C GLY A 84 -16.98 -21.81 -3.65
N PHE A 85 -18.04 -21.20 -4.19
CA PHE A 85 -19.40 -21.39 -3.70
C PHE A 85 -19.83 -22.86 -3.73
N VAL A 86 -19.67 -23.54 -4.87
CA VAL A 86 -20.06 -24.95 -5.02
C VAL A 86 -19.30 -25.83 -4.02
N LEU A 87 -18.00 -25.58 -3.88
CA LEU A 87 -17.12 -26.24 -2.94
C LEU A 87 -17.62 -26.03 -1.50
N VAL A 88 -17.70 -24.80 -1.02
CA VAL A 88 -18.17 -24.47 0.34
C VAL A 88 -19.54 -25.10 0.63
N VAL A 89 -20.48 -24.99 -0.31
CA VAL A 89 -21.81 -25.60 -0.15
C VAL A 89 -21.71 -27.11 -0.06
N ALA A 90 -20.93 -27.78 -0.91
CA ALA A 90 -20.82 -29.23 -0.92
C ALA A 90 -20.41 -29.80 0.45
N TYR A 91 -19.43 -29.18 1.11
CA TYR A 91 -18.94 -29.67 2.41
C TYR A 91 -19.84 -29.24 3.57
N CYS A 92 -20.22 -27.97 3.62
CA CYS A 92 -21.05 -27.43 4.69
C CYS A 92 -22.42 -28.10 4.73
N TYR A 93 -23.03 -28.33 3.56
CA TYR A 93 -24.34 -28.96 3.42
C TYR A 93 -24.31 -30.46 3.74
N ALA A 94 -23.21 -31.15 3.42
CA ALA A 94 -23.07 -32.59 3.63
C ALA A 94 -22.83 -32.95 5.10
N GLY A 95 -21.96 -32.23 5.82
CA GLY A 95 -21.45 -32.71 7.10
C GLY A 95 -21.39 -31.72 8.26
N GLY A 96 -21.78 -30.45 8.06
CA GLY A 96 -21.82 -29.43 9.11
C GLY A 96 -20.47 -29.24 9.83
N ILE A 97 -20.51 -28.80 11.09
CA ILE A 97 -19.30 -28.43 11.85
C ILE A 97 -18.29 -29.58 12.03
N ARG A 98 -18.76 -30.84 12.18
CA ARG A 98 -17.86 -31.98 12.38
C ARG A 98 -17.08 -32.34 11.13
N ALA A 99 -17.73 -32.33 9.97
CA ALA A 99 -17.04 -32.60 8.72
C ALA A 99 -16.07 -31.48 8.38
N SER A 100 -16.48 -30.23 8.58
CA SER A 100 -15.62 -29.05 8.40
C SER A 100 -14.33 -29.15 9.23
N ILE A 101 -14.41 -29.53 10.52
CA ILE A 101 -13.20 -29.71 11.35
C ILE A 101 -12.23 -30.75 10.77
N TRP A 102 -12.72 -31.87 10.21
CA TRP A 102 -11.86 -32.89 9.60
C TRP A 102 -11.27 -32.43 8.27
N THR A 103 -12.04 -31.71 7.45
CA THR A 103 -11.53 -31.15 6.19
C THR A 103 -10.48 -30.09 6.46
N ASP A 104 -10.69 -29.22 7.44
CA ASP A 104 -9.73 -28.18 7.85
C ASP A 104 -8.40 -28.78 8.31
N ALA A 105 -8.47 -29.86 9.10
CA ALA A 105 -7.27 -30.55 9.57
C ALA A 105 -6.45 -31.17 8.41
N ALA A 106 -7.12 -31.66 7.36
CA ALA A 106 -6.44 -32.14 6.17
C ALA A 106 -5.90 -30.98 5.31
N GLN A 107 -6.69 -29.92 5.13
CA GLN A 107 -6.35 -28.73 4.35
C GLN A 107 -5.17 -27.95 4.94
N SER A 108 -5.06 -27.85 6.27
CA SER A 108 -3.93 -27.19 6.93
C SER A 108 -2.58 -27.86 6.59
N SER A 109 -2.57 -29.18 6.40
CA SER A 109 -1.39 -29.91 5.97
C SER A 109 -0.98 -29.51 4.55
N VAL A 110 -1.95 -29.41 3.63
CA VAL A 110 -1.71 -28.95 2.25
C VAL A 110 -1.21 -27.49 2.26
N MET A 111 -1.78 -26.63 3.10
CA MET A 111 -1.37 -25.24 3.25
C MET A 111 0.08 -25.10 3.70
N ILE A 112 0.51 -25.87 4.71
CA ILE A 112 1.90 -25.84 5.19
C ILE A 112 2.86 -26.36 4.12
N VAL A 113 2.52 -27.45 3.43
CA VAL A 113 3.38 -28.00 2.38
C VAL A 113 3.49 -27.03 1.21
N GLY A 114 2.38 -26.50 0.72
CA GLY A 114 2.35 -25.53 -0.39
C GLY A 114 3.13 -24.26 -0.05
N SER A 115 2.88 -23.68 1.13
CA SER A 115 3.61 -22.49 1.59
C SER A 115 5.10 -22.73 1.79
N THR A 116 5.50 -23.92 2.27
CA THR A 116 6.91 -24.26 2.42
C THR A 116 7.60 -24.36 1.06
N ILE A 117 7.00 -25.04 0.09
CA ILE A 117 7.53 -25.15 -1.28
C ILE A 117 7.68 -23.76 -1.89
N LEU A 118 6.63 -22.94 -1.79
CA LEU A 118 6.64 -21.61 -2.38
C LEU A 118 7.66 -20.70 -1.70
N CYS A 119 7.81 -20.78 -0.38
CA CYS A 119 8.83 -20.02 0.33
C CYS A 119 10.24 -20.41 -0.13
N VAL A 120 10.53 -21.70 -0.32
CA VAL A 120 11.84 -22.15 -0.81
C VAL A 120 12.12 -21.61 -2.22
N VAL A 121 11.12 -21.61 -3.09
CA VAL A 121 11.21 -21.03 -4.44
C VAL A 121 11.46 -19.54 -4.36
N ALA A 122 10.61 -18.81 -3.62
CA ALA A 122 10.71 -17.36 -3.48
C ALA A 122 12.09 -16.93 -2.99
N MET A 123 12.62 -17.64 -1.99
CA MET A 123 13.96 -17.42 -1.46
C MET A 123 15.07 -17.74 -2.46
N GLY A 124 14.83 -18.68 -3.39
CA GLY A 124 15.76 -18.99 -4.48
C GLY A 124 15.85 -17.86 -5.50
N GLU A 125 14.70 -17.29 -5.89
CA GLU A 125 14.61 -16.17 -6.86
C GLU A 125 15.31 -14.91 -6.34
N VAL A 126 15.14 -14.58 -5.05
CA VAL A 126 15.77 -13.40 -4.43
C VAL A 126 17.19 -13.66 -3.90
N GLY A 127 17.82 -14.81 -4.21
CA GLY A 127 19.21 -15.07 -3.80
C GLY A 127 19.42 -15.29 -2.29
N GLY A 128 18.42 -15.77 -1.57
CA GLY A 128 18.46 -16.06 -0.14
C GLY A 128 18.14 -14.84 0.74
N LEU A 129 18.43 -14.94 2.05
CA LEU A 129 18.10 -13.87 3.02
C LEU A 129 18.89 -12.58 2.75
N SER A 130 20.14 -12.71 2.31
CA SER A 130 20.98 -11.55 1.99
C SER A 130 20.48 -10.83 0.75
N GLY A 131 20.12 -11.58 -0.31
CA GLY A 131 19.56 -10.97 -1.50
C GLY A 131 18.20 -10.34 -1.23
N LEU A 132 17.30 -11.01 -0.50
CA LEU A 132 16.02 -10.40 -0.07
C LEU A 132 16.22 -9.08 0.68
N HIS A 133 17.18 -9.03 1.61
CA HIS A 133 17.48 -7.80 2.34
C HIS A 133 17.99 -6.68 1.41
N ASN A 134 18.90 -7.01 0.50
CA ASN A 134 19.48 -6.03 -0.42
C ASN A 134 18.43 -5.48 -1.40
N GLU A 135 17.60 -6.35 -1.98
CA GLU A 135 16.52 -5.94 -2.90
C GLU A 135 15.46 -5.10 -2.19
N LEU A 136 15.07 -5.45 -0.96
CA LEU A 136 14.13 -4.61 -0.21
C LEU A 136 14.75 -3.27 0.18
N ALA A 137 16.02 -3.26 0.56
CA ALA A 137 16.73 -2.03 0.93
C ALA A 137 16.97 -1.10 -0.28
N SER A 138 17.13 -1.64 -1.49
CA SER A 138 17.22 -0.84 -2.71
C SER A 138 15.87 -0.25 -3.13
N ILE A 139 14.77 -0.94 -2.84
CA ILE A 139 13.41 -0.42 -3.06
C ILE A 139 13.09 0.70 -2.06
N ASP A 140 13.22 0.40 -0.76
CA ASP A 140 12.97 1.35 0.32
C ASP A 140 13.69 0.86 1.58
N SER A 141 14.68 1.62 2.02
CA SER A 141 15.47 1.32 3.22
C SER A 141 14.60 1.16 4.48
N SER A 142 13.39 1.73 4.52
CA SER A 142 12.43 1.56 5.61
C SER A 142 11.84 0.14 5.68
N MET A 143 11.80 -0.62 4.59
CA MET A 143 11.23 -1.98 4.56
C MET A 143 12.06 -3.01 5.32
N VAL A 144 13.35 -2.75 5.51
CA VAL A 144 14.26 -3.62 6.28
C VAL A 144 14.41 -3.19 7.74
N ASN A 145 13.74 -2.11 8.14
CA ASN A 145 13.77 -1.60 9.50
C ASN A 145 12.76 -2.31 10.42
N ILE A 146 13.10 -2.36 11.71
CA ILE A 146 12.24 -2.97 12.75
C ILE A 146 11.01 -2.10 13.02
N TYR A 147 11.17 -0.78 12.98
CA TYR A 147 10.09 0.18 13.09
C TYR A 147 9.72 0.73 11.71
N PRO A 148 8.43 0.77 11.36
CA PRO A 148 7.98 1.45 10.16
C PRO A 148 8.19 2.97 10.30
N SER A 149 8.50 3.65 9.20
CA SER A 149 8.54 5.11 9.16
C SER A 149 7.13 5.72 9.33
N GLY A 150 7.06 6.96 9.83
CA GLY A 150 5.82 7.76 9.74
C GLY A 150 4.67 7.33 10.67
N LEU A 151 4.96 6.72 11.83
CA LEU A 151 3.93 6.36 12.81
C LEU A 151 3.24 7.60 13.42
N LYS A 152 2.12 8.00 12.81
CA LYS A 152 1.31 9.17 13.21
C LYS A 152 0.88 9.19 14.68
N PHE A 153 0.67 8.02 15.29
CA PHE A 153 0.19 7.88 16.66
C PHE A 153 1.24 7.32 17.63
N GLY A 154 2.51 7.29 17.23
CA GLY A 154 3.63 6.78 18.03
C GLY A 154 3.78 5.26 17.99
N ALA A 155 4.96 4.78 18.38
CA ALA A 155 5.30 3.36 18.37
C ALA A 155 4.54 2.57 19.42
N THR A 156 4.20 3.20 20.55
CA THR A 156 3.49 2.52 21.63
C THR A 156 2.09 2.11 21.20
N LEU A 157 1.34 3.01 20.56
CA LEU A 157 0.00 2.68 20.09
C LEU A 157 0.06 1.66 18.96
N TRP A 158 1.07 1.73 18.09
CA TRP A 158 1.29 0.74 17.03
C TRP A 158 1.53 -0.67 17.59
N ILE A 159 2.45 -0.82 18.56
CA ILE A 159 2.69 -2.11 19.25
C ILE A 159 1.41 -2.59 19.96
N ALA A 160 0.75 -1.69 20.70
CA ALA A 160 -0.50 -2.00 21.39
C ALA A 160 -1.61 -2.43 20.42
N ALA A 161 -1.68 -1.83 19.23
CA ALA A 161 -2.65 -2.19 18.20
C ALA A 161 -2.45 -3.62 17.72
N PHE A 162 -1.21 -4.06 17.47
CA PHE A 162 -0.94 -5.46 17.13
C PHE A 162 -1.31 -6.41 18.27
N PHE A 163 -1.02 -6.05 19.52
CA PHE A 163 -1.39 -6.86 20.69
C PHE A 163 -2.92 -7.00 20.82
N LEU A 164 -3.64 -5.86 20.77
CA LEU A 164 -5.10 -5.82 20.85
C LEU A 164 -5.74 -6.50 19.63
N GLY A 165 -5.15 -6.37 18.45
CA GLY A 165 -5.58 -7.07 17.25
C GLY A 165 -5.44 -8.60 17.40
N GLY A 166 -4.36 -9.07 18.01
CA GLY A 166 -4.20 -10.48 18.39
C GLY A 166 -5.22 -10.95 19.42
N LEU A 167 -5.51 -10.12 20.43
CA LEU A 167 -6.58 -10.37 21.39
C LEU A 167 -7.97 -10.41 20.72
N GLY A 168 -8.15 -9.60 19.67
CA GLY A 168 -9.34 -9.50 18.81
C GLY A 168 -9.80 -10.83 18.22
N VAL A 169 -8.88 -11.79 18.05
CA VAL A 169 -9.20 -13.15 17.57
C VAL A 169 -10.18 -13.86 18.51
N ALA A 170 -10.15 -13.59 19.81
CA ALA A 170 -11.11 -14.14 20.76
C ALA A 170 -12.55 -13.62 20.56
N GLY A 171 -12.73 -12.55 19.80
CA GLY A 171 -14.02 -12.02 19.41
C GLY A 171 -14.60 -12.65 18.13
N GLN A 172 -13.92 -13.63 17.52
CA GLN A 172 -14.34 -14.22 16.25
C GLN A 172 -15.25 -15.45 16.47
N PRO A 173 -16.54 -15.40 16.06
CA PRO A 173 -17.51 -16.48 16.33
C PRO A 173 -17.11 -17.85 15.79
N GLN A 174 -16.47 -17.92 14.62
CA GLN A 174 -16.02 -19.16 14.00
C GLN A 174 -14.87 -19.85 14.77
N VAL A 175 -14.02 -19.08 15.47
CA VAL A 175 -12.98 -19.62 16.33
C VAL A 175 -13.57 -20.01 17.69
N VAL A 176 -14.41 -19.14 18.25
CA VAL A 176 -15.04 -19.33 19.55
C VAL A 176 -15.95 -20.56 19.57
N SER A 177 -16.74 -20.78 18.52
CA SER A 177 -17.64 -21.94 18.42
C SER A 177 -16.87 -23.25 18.54
N ARG A 178 -15.66 -23.37 17.94
CA ARG A 178 -14.78 -24.53 18.09
C ARG A 178 -14.29 -24.68 19.53
N VAL A 179 -13.84 -23.60 20.17
CA VAL A 179 -13.39 -23.62 21.57
C VAL A 179 -14.51 -24.03 22.53
N MET A 180 -15.75 -23.61 22.27
CA MET A 180 -16.92 -24.01 23.06
C MET A 180 -17.24 -25.52 22.95
N THR A 181 -16.75 -26.22 21.92
CA THR A 181 -16.94 -27.68 21.80
C THR A 181 -15.94 -28.51 22.62
N LEU A 182 -14.91 -27.88 23.19
CA LEU A 182 -13.88 -28.57 23.97
C LEU A 182 -14.43 -29.00 25.34
N LYS A 183 -14.16 -30.24 25.74
CA LYS A 183 -14.80 -30.84 26.92
C LYS A 183 -14.27 -30.28 28.23
N ASP A 184 -12.95 -30.14 28.33
CA ASP A 184 -12.29 -29.70 29.55
C ASP A 184 -11.10 -28.75 29.31
N ASP A 185 -10.50 -28.26 30.40
CA ASP A 185 -9.35 -27.35 30.34
C ASP A 185 -8.08 -28.04 29.81
N SER A 186 -8.00 -29.38 29.86
CA SER A 186 -6.89 -30.14 29.29
C SER A 186 -6.96 -30.11 27.77
N ASP A 187 -8.12 -30.40 27.20
CA ASP A 187 -8.41 -30.29 25.76
C ASP A 187 -8.13 -28.88 25.26
N ARG A 188 -8.50 -27.84 26.03
CA ARG A 188 -8.19 -26.44 25.71
C ARG A 188 -6.68 -26.17 25.65
N LYS A 189 -5.91 -26.63 26.64
CA LYS A 189 -4.45 -26.46 26.64
C LYS A 189 -3.79 -27.18 25.46
N GLN A 190 -4.27 -28.38 25.14
CA GLN A 190 -3.80 -29.11 23.96
C GLN A 190 -4.14 -28.37 22.67
N ALA A 191 -5.37 -27.87 22.52
CA ALA A 191 -5.78 -27.05 21.38
C ALA A 191 -4.93 -25.79 21.23
N MET A 192 -4.61 -25.11 22.35
CA MET A 192 -3.70 -23.96 22.36
C MET A 192 -2.30 -24.31 21.81
N VAL A 193 -1.71 -25.43 22.24
CA VAL A 193 -0.39 -25.86 21.75
C VAL A 193 -0.44 -26.12 20.25
N TRP A 194 -1.42 -26.90 19.78
CA TRP A 194 -1.57 -27.17 18.35
C TRP A 194 -1.82 -25.90 17.54
N PHE A 195 -2.63 -24.97 18.05
CA PHE A 195 -2.85 -23.68 17.40
C PHE A 195 -1.53 -22.95 17.13
N PHE A 196 -0.64 -22.81 18.12
CA PHE A 196 0.65 -22.12 17.91
C PHE A 196 1.66 -22.91 17.09
N VAL A 197 1.67 -24.24 17.20
CA VAL A 197 2.54 -25.13 16.41
C VAL A 197 2.25 -24.99 14.91
N TRP A 198 0.97 -24.86 14.53
CA TRP A 198 0.58 -24.68 13.13
C TRP A 198 0.60 -23.23 12.67
N GLN A 199 0.13 -22.29 13.49
CA GLN A 199 0.02 -20.88 13.13
C GLN A 199 1.38 -20.19 12.98
N THR A 200 2.32 -20.43 13.90
CA THR A 200 3.57 -19.66 13.95
C THR A 200 4.45 -19.90 12.72
N PRO A 201 4.70 -21.15 12.29
CA PRO A 201 5.42 -21.40 11.04
C PRO A 201 4.68 -20.87 9.82
N PHE A 202 3.35 -21.01 9.76
CA PHE A 202 2.56 -20.53 8.63
C PHE A 202 2.65 -19.01 8.45
N ILE A 203 2.52 -18.23 9.54
CA ILE A 203 2.70 -16.76 9.48
C ILE A 203 4.12 -16.43 9.00
N ALA A 204 5.15 -17.11 9.52
CA ALA A 204 6.53 -16.82 9.14
C ALA A 204 6.76 -17.08 7.64
N LEU A 205 6.26 -18.21 7.11
CA LEU A 205 6.35 -18.54 5.69
C LEU A 205 5.61 -17.51 4.82
N MET A 206 4.36 -17.17 5.16
CA MET A 206 3.58 -16.18 4.41
C MET A 206 4.22 -14.79 4.44
N PHE A 207 4.79 -14.40 5.58
CA PHE A 207 5.49 -13.11 5.71
C PHE A 207 6.71 -13.05 4.79
N ILE A 208 7.55 -14.09 4.79
CA ILE A 208 8.72 -14.18 3.90
C ILE A 208 8.29 -14.19 2.43
N ILE A 209 7.25 -14.96 2.07
CA ILE A 209 6.73 -14.99 0.70
C ILE A 209 6.24 -13.61 0.27
N GLY A 210 5.51 -12.88 1.12
CA GLY A 210 5.03 -11.53 0.81
C GLY A 210 6.17 -10.54 0.57
N LEU A 211 7.21 -10.57 1.42
CA LEU A 211 8.42 -9.77 1.23
C LEU A 211 9.15 -10.14 -0.07
N ALA A 212 9.30 -11.42 -0.37
CA ALA A 212 9.92 -11.88 -1.60
C ALA A 212 9.10 -11.48 -2.83
N CYS A 213 7.77 -11.55 -2.79
CA CYS A 213 6.92 -11.06 -3.88
C CYS A 213 7.11 -9.55 -4.10
N ARG A 214 7.22 -8.76 -3.03
CA ARG A 214 7.51 -7.33 -3.13
C ARG A 214 8.87 -7.05 -3.79
N ALA A 215 9.88 -7.86 -3.49
CA ALA A 215 11.20 -7.75 -4.09
C ALA A 215 11.22 -8.21 -5.57
N ILE A 216 10.55 -9.31 -5.89
CA ILE A 216 10.53 -9.90 -7.25
C ILE A 216 9.71 -9.06 -8.23
N PHE A 217 8.57 -8.53 -7.77
CA PHE A 217 7.60 -7.83 -8.63
C PHE A 217 7.61 -6.31 -8.42
N ASP A 218 8.75 -5.73 -8.03
CA ASP A 218 8.88 -4.28 -7.93
C ASP A 218 8.56 -3.60 -9.27
N GLY A 219 7.83 -2.49 -9.21
CA GLY A 219 7.30 -1.77 -10.39
C GLY A 219 6.28 -2.54 -11.25
N THR A 220 6.04 -3.83 -11.00
CA THR A 220 5.12 -4.67 -11.79
C THR A 220 3.76 -4.79 -11.15
N LEU A 221 3.71 -4.98 -9.82
CA LEU A 221 2.46 -5.05 -9.06
C LEU A 221 2.26 -3.78 -8.25
N SER A 222 1.11 -3.14 -8.45
CA SER A 222 0.67 -2.04 -7.59
C SER A 222 0.30 -2.55 -6.19
N ALA A 223 0.24 -1.65 -5.21
CA ALA A 223 -0.20 -2.01 -3.85
C ALA A 223 -1.64 -2.58 -3.83
N SER A 224 -2.50 -2.14 -4.75
CA SER A 224 -3.86 -2.67 -4.93
C SER A 224 -3.90 -4.09 -5.46
N GLU A 225 -2.85 -4.55 -6.15
CA GLU A 225 -2.79 -5.88 -6.78
C GLU A 225 -1.88 -6.85 -6.00
N ALA A 226 -1.44 -6.47 -4.81
CA ALA A 226 -0.51 -7.25 -3.99
C ALA A 226 -0.98 -8.70 -3.74
N GLU A 227 -2.29 -8.93 -3.76
CA GLU A 227 -2.91 -10.24 -3.56
C GLU A 227 -2.64 -11.22 -4.71
N SER A 228 -2.35 -10.72 -5.91
CA SER A 228 -1.97 -11.51 -7.09
C SER A 228 -0.51 -11.99 -7.06
N GLY A 229 0.33 -11.43 -6.19
CA GLY A 229 1.77 -11.75 -6.15
C GLY A 229 2.06 -13.22 -5.86
N LEU A 230 1.34 -13.83 -4.91
CA LEU A 230 1.51 -15.24 -4.58
C LEU A 230 1.08 -16.16 -5.75
N PRO A 231 -0.12 -16.00 -6.34
CA PRO A 231 -0.51 -16.70 -7.56
C PRO A 231 0.47 -16.51 -8.74
N MET A 232 0.98 -15.30 -8.97
CA MET A 232 1.93 -15.02 -10.05
C MET A 232 3.26 -15.74 -9.84
N LEU A 233 3.78 -15.73 -8.60
CA LEU A 233 4.97 -16.51 -8.26
C LEU A 233 4.73 -18.01 -8.45
N ALA A 234 3.51 -18.49 -8.24
CA ALA A 234 3.16 -19.89 -8.48
C ALA A 234 3.09 -20.24 -9.98
N GLN A 235 2.80 -19.26 -10.85
CA GLN A 235 2.72 -19.46 -12.30
C GLN A 235 4.10 -19.65 -12.94
N SER A 236 5.17 -19.08 -12.37
CA SER A 236 6.55 -19.30 -12.86
C SER A 236 7.06 -20.72 -12.59
N LEU A 237 6.37 -21.49 -11.76
CA LEU A 237 6.71 -22.88 -11.43
C LEU A 237 6.27 -23.87 -12.50
N ASN A 238 6.85 -25.07 -12.46
CA ASN A 238 6.37 -26.16 -13.30
C ASN A 238 4.87 -26.47 -13.00
N PRO A 239 4.11 -27.03 -13.96
CA PRO A 239 2.67 -27.22 -13.80
C PRO A 239 2.26 -28.07 -12.60
N ILE A 240 3.11 -29.00 -12.17
CA ILE A 240 2.83 -29.86 -11.00
C ILE A 240 2.88 -29.03 -9.73
N LEU A 241 3.96 -28.25 -9.55
CA LEU A 241 4.11 -27.38 -8.38
C LEU A 241 3.09 -26.24 -8.40
N GLY A 242 2.85 -25.61 -9.55
CA GLY A 242 1.78 -24.63 -9.71
C GLY A 242 0.41 -25.19 -9.29
N GLY A 243 0.10 -26.43 -9.71
CA GLY A 243 -1.12 -27.13 -9.27
C GLY A 243 -1.20 -27.37 -7.76
N VAL A 244 -0.08 -27.71 -7.11
CA VAL A 244 -0.01 -27.88 -5.64
C VAL A 244 -0.24 -26.55 -4.92
N ILE A 245 0.34 -25.46 -5.40
CA ILE A 245 0.13 -24.13 -4.81
C ILE A 245 -1.31 -23.66 -5.01
N LEU A 246 -1.88 -23.86 -6.20
CA LEU A 246 -3.28 -23.55 -6.46
C LEU A 246 -4.21 -24.34 -5.52
N ALA A 247 -3.95 -25.63 -5.33
CA ALA A 247 -4.67 -26.45 -4.36
C ALA A 247 -4.51 -25.94 -2.91
N SER A 248 -3.32 -25.45 -2.54
CA SER A 248 -3.06 -24.82 -1.24
C SER A 248 -3.84 -23.52 -1.03
N ILE A 249 -3.93 -22.65 -2.05
CA ILE A 249 -4.72 -21.42 -1.98
C ILE A 249 -6.21 -21.73 -1.83
N PHE A 250 -6.72 -22.68 -2.62
CA PHE A 250 -8.11 -23.16 -2.47
C PHE A 250 -8.34 -23.83 -1.12
N ALA A 251 -7.40 -24.60 -0.60
CA ALA A 251 -7.50 -25.18 0.73
C ALA A 251 -7.67 -24.10 1.80
N ALA A 252 -6.85 -23.04 1.78
CA ALA A 252 -6.88 -21.96 2.74
C ALA A 252 -8.15 -21.10 2.68
N THR A 253 -8.55 -20.72 1.47
CA THR A 253 -9.73 -19.86 1.26
C THR A 253 -11.01 -20.60 1.58
N MET A 254 -11.15 -21.85 1.15
CA MET A 254 -12.35 -22.65 1.37
C MET A 254 -12.52 -23.09 2.82
N SER A 255 -11.44 -23.47 3.53
CA SER A 255 -11.47 -23.80 4.97
C SER A 255 -11.76 -22.59 5.86
N THR A 256 -11.61 -21.38 5.31
CA THR A 256 -11.98 -20.16 6.02
C THR A 256 -13.43 -19.82 5.71
N ALA A 257 -13.82 -19.82 4.43
CA ALA A 257 -15.17 -19.52 3.99
C ALA A 257 -16.21 -20.48 4.60
N ASP A 258 -15.92 -21.78 4.67
CA ASP A 258 -16.81 -22.78 5.27
C ASP A 258 -17.08 -22.48 6.77
N SER A 259 -16.02 -22.13 7.51
CA SER A 259 -16.04 -21.77 8.92
C SER A 259 -16.89 -20.52 9.15
N GLN A 260 -16.75 -19.51 8.29
CA GLN A 260 -17.57 -18.29 8.36
C GLN A 260 -19.04 -18.59 8.09
N VAL A 261 -19.33 -19.36 7.03
CA VAL A 261 -20.70 -19.72 6.64
C VAL A 261 -21.37 -20.55 7.74
N LEU A 262 -20.66 -21.50 8.35
CA LEU A 262 -21.17 -22.30 9.46
C LEU A 262 -21.38 -21.48 10.74
N ALA A 263 -20.49 -20.52 11.03
CA ALA A 263 -20.67 -19.60 12.16
C ALA A 263 -21.88 -18.67 11.97
N CYS A 264 -22.08 -18.13 10.76
CA CYS A 264 -23.29 -17.41 10.38
C CYS A 264 -24.54 -18.28 10.51
N THR A 265 -24.48 -19.53 10.04
CA THR A 265 -25.58 -20.49 10.17
C THR A 265 -25.95 -20.67 11.63
N ALA A 266 -24.96 -20.92 12.51
CA ALA A 266 -25.17 -21.07 13.94
C ALA A 266 -25.76 -19.80 14.57
N ALA A 267 -25.26 -18.62 14.23
CA ALA A 267 -25.80 -17.35 14.72
C ALA A 267 -27.29 -17.17 14.32
N ILE A 268 -27.66 -17.52 13.10
CA ILE A 268 -29.05 -17.43 12.63
C ILE A 268 -29.93 -18.48 13.32
N THR A 269 -29.50 -19.75 13.38
CA THR A 269 -30.34 -20.85 13.89
C THR A 269 -30.41 -20.93 15.40
N ASP A 270 -29.42 -20.42 16.13
CA ASP A 270 -29.38 -20.51 17.59
C ASP A 270 -29.75 -19.19 18.28
N ASP A 271 -29.51 -18.03 17.65
CA ASP A 271 -29.75 -16.73 18.28
C ASP A 271 -30.90 -15.92 17.66
N ILE A 272 -31.00 -15.85 16.32
CA ILE A 272 -32.05 -15.05 15.64
C ILE A 272 -33.37 -15.84 15.54
N LYS A 273 -33.28 -17.13 15.18
CA LYS A 273 -34.41 -18.05 14.99
C LYS A 273 -34.17 -19.36 15.73
N PRO A 274 -34.13 -19.33 17.08
CA PRO A 274 -33.85 -20.51 17.90
C PRO A 274 -34.81 -21.69 17.66
N GLU A 275 -36.02 -21.43 17.14
CA GLU A 275 -36.95 -22.46 16.68
C GLU A 275 -36.39 -23.38 15.58
N TRP A 276 -35.37 -22.94 14.82
CA TRP A 276 -34.76 -23.72 13.74
C TRP A 276 -33.58 -24.59 14.19
N LYS A 277 -33.13 -24.45 15.44
CA LYS A 277 -31.93 -25.12 15.98
C LYS A 277 -31.92 -26.65 15.84
N GLN A 278 -33.07 -27.30 15.88
CA GLN A 278 -33.19 -28.76 15.73
C GLN A 278 -33.68 -29.22 14.35
N ASP A 279 -34.10 -28.29 13.51
CA ASP A 279 -34.54 -28.58 12.15
C ASP A 279 -33.34 -28.61 11.20
N HIS A 280 -32.80 -29.83 11.01
CA HIS A 280 -31.65 -30.07 10.15
C HIS A 280 -31.91 -29.63 8.69
N GLY A 281 -33.16 -29.70 8.22
CA GLY A 281 -33.52 -29.23 6.87
C GLY A 281 -33.40 -27.72 6.77
N ARG A 282 -33.92 -26.99 7.77
CA ARG A 282 -33.79 -25.53 7.85
C ARG A 282 -32.35 -25.09 8.04
N THR A 283 -31.57 -25.73 8.91
CA THR A 283 -30.14 -25.40 9.08
C THR A 283 -29.39 -25.47 7.75
N LYS A 284 -29.61 -26.54 6.97
CA LYS A 284 -29.01 -26.70 5.65
C LYS A 284 -29.45 -25.63 4.64
N GLN A 285 -30.73 -25.24 4.67
CA GLN A 285 -31.22 -24.13 3.85
C GLN A 285 -30.57 -22.79 4.24
N VAL A 286 -30.43 -22.53 5.54
CA VAL A 286 -29.75 -21.31 6.04
C VAL A 286 -28.30 -21.28 5.58
N THR A 287 -27.57 -22.40 5.69
CA THR A 287 -26.19 -22.51 5.18
C THR A 287 -26.09 -22.18 3.70
N LEU A 288 -27.01 -22.69 2.87
CA LEU A 288 -27.06 -22.39 1.45
C LEU A 288 -27.31 -20.89 1.19
N VAL A 289 -28.27 -20.30 1.91
CA VAL A 289 -28.61 -18.87 1.78
C VAL A 289 -27.44 -17.98 2.19
N VAL A 290 -26.73 -18.33 3.27
CA VAL A 290 -25.55 -17.60 3.73
C VAL A 290 -24.40 -17.71 2.72
N ALA A 291 -24.13 -18.90 2.19
CA ALA A 291 -23.11 -19.08 1.16
C ALA A 291 -23.45 -18.29 -0.11
N ALA A 292 -24.74 -18.29 -0.51
CA ALA A 292 -25.22 -17.52 -1.65
C ALA A 292 -25.12 -16.00 -1.39
N LEU A 293 -25.40 -15.54 -0.17
CA LEU A 293 -25.23 -14.14 0.24
C LEU A 293 -23.76 -13.73 0.17
N ALA A 294 -22.84 -14.52 0.71
CA ALA A 294 -21.40 -14.25 0.64
C ALA A 294 -20.90 -14.20 -0.82
N THR A 295 -21.37 -15.14 -1.66
CA THR A 295 -21.07 -15.15 -3.10
C THR A 295 -21.63 -13.91 -3.79
N GLY A 296 -22.86 -13.50 -3.46
CA GLY A 296 -23.47 -12.28 -3.98
C GLY A 296 -22.68 -11.03 -3.60
N ILE A 297 -22.23 -10.93 -2.35
CA ILE A 297 -21.36 -9.82 -1.89
C ILE A 297 -20.04 -9.81 -2.68
N SER A 298 -19.43 -10.97 -2.90
CA SER A 298 -18.17 -11.11 -3.65
C SER A 298 -18.34 -10.67 -5.12
N LEU A 299 -19.38 -11.16 -5.81
CA LEU A 299 -19.69 -10.80 -7.20
C LEU A 299 -20.05 -9.32 -7.36
N VAL A 300 -20.81 -8.76 -6.42
CA VAL A 300 -21.16 -7.34 -6.42
C VAL A 300 -19.92 -6.49 -6.16
N GLY A 301 -19.06 -6.89 -5.21
CA GLY A 301 -17.84 -6.13 -4.89
C GLY A 301 -16.92 -5.95 -6.08
N GLN A 302 -16.76 -6.98 -6.92
CA GLN A 302 -15.99 -6.88 -8.16
C GLN A 302 -16.50 -5.82 -9.16
N GLN A 303 -17.73 -5.32 -9.02
CA GLN A 303 -18.31 -4.34 -9.93
C GLN A 303 -18.23 -2.90 -9.41
N PHE A 304 -17.83 -2.68 -8.15
CA PHE A 304 -17.82 -1.37 -7.51
C PHE A 304 -16.40 -0.97 -7.09
N PRO A 305 -15.73 -0.08 -7.85
CA PRO A 305 -14.43 0.46 -7.47
C PRO A 305 -14.47 1.07 -6.06
N GLY A 306 -13.50 0.73 -5.22
CA GLY A 306 -13.41 1.10 -3.81
C GLY A 306 -14.14 0.16 -2.85
N PHE A 307 -14.90 -0.82 -3.35
CA PHE A 307 -15.58 -1.83 -2.52
C PHE A 307 -15.11 -3.24 -2.87
N GLY A 308 -14.07 -3.70 -2.19
CA GLY A 308 -13.52 -5.04 -2.39
C GLY A 308 -12.29 -5.10 -3.28
N ASP A 309 -11.70 -3.95 -3.61
CA ASP A 309 -10.42 -3.82 -4.31
C ASP A 309 -9.26 -4.51 -3.58
N SER A 310 -9.40 -4.74 -2.27
CA SER A 310 -8.47 -5.55 -1.48
C SER A 310 -9.23 -6.53 -0.58
N VAL A 311 -9.00 -7.83 -0.81
CA VAL A 311 -9.38 -8.89 0.13
C VAL A 311 -8.80 -8.61 1.51
N PHE A 312 -7.52 -8.21 1.61
CA PHE A 312 -6.88 -7.91 2.89
C PHE A 312 -7.66 -6.83 3.67
N ALA A 313 -8.03 -5.72 3.03
CA ALA A 313 -8.80 -4.66 3.68
C ALA A 313 -10.18 -5.16 4.17
N LEU A 314 -10.89 -5.95 3.36
CA LEU A 314 -12.17 -6.54 3.76
C LEU A 314 -12.03 -7.50 4.96
N VAL A 315 -10.99 -8.33 4.96
CA VAL A 315 -10.68 -9.27 6.05
C VAL A 315 -10.35 -8.51 7.33
N VAL A 316 -9.47 -7.51 7.26
CA VAL A 316 -9.09 -6.62 8.36
C VAL A 316 -10.34 -5.97 8.94
N PHE A 317 -11.18 -5.37 8.10
CA PHE A 317 -12.43 -4.73 8.52
C PHE A 317 -13.35 -5.71 9.28
N ALA A 318 -13.57 -6.92 8.73
CA ALA A 318 -14.43 -7.91 9.35
C ALA A 318 -13.88 -8.46 10.69
N VAL A 319 -12.61 -8.86 10.71
CA VAL A 319 -11.95 -9.43 11.90
C VAL A 319 -11.90 -8.42 13.02
N TYR A 320 -11.44 -7.21 12.73
CA TYR A 320 -11.26 -6.17 13.75
C TYR A 320 -12.58 -5.53 14.16
N GLY A 321 -13.59 -5.50 13.28
CA GLY A 321 -14.97 -5.13 13.64
C GLY A 321 -15.55 -6.06 14.71
N LEU A 322 -15.47 -7.37 14.49
CA LEU A 322 -15.91 -8.38 15.45
C LEU A 322 -15.09 -8.35 16.75
N GLY A 323 -13.77 -8.21 16.63
CA GLY A 323 -12.88 -8.04 17.78
C GLY A 323 -13.27 -6.83 18.64
N GLY A 324 -13.59 -5.69 18.01
CA GLY A 324 -14.05 -4.48 18.68
C GLY A 324 -15.37 -4.65 19.43
N ILE A 325 -16.30 -5.40 18.87
CA ILE A 325 -17.63 -5.64 19.46
C ILE A 325 -17.55 -6.64 20.63
N PHE A 326 -16.94 -7.80 20.40
CA PHE A 326 -17.04 -8.93 21.34
C PHE A 326 -16.00 -8.92 22.45
N VAL A 327 -14.76 -8.51 22.19
CA VAL A 327 -13.69 -8.60 23.21
C VAL A 327 -13.99 -7.75 24.45
N PRO A 328 -14.43 -6.48 24.35
CA PRO A 328 -14.78 -5.69 25.54
C PRO A 328 -15.89 -6.33 26.36
N LEU A 329 -16.92 -6.88 25.70
CA LEU A 329 -18.03 -7.56 26.35
C LEU A 329 -17.57 -8.82 27.09
N ILE A 330 -16.74 -9.65 26.45
CA ILE A 330 -16.20 -10.86 27.08
C ILE A 330 -15.31 -10.48 28.27
N LEU A 331 -14.49 -9.44 28.16
CA LEU A 331 -13.62 -8.98 29.25
C LEU A 331 -14.41 -8.49 30.46
N ILE A 332 -15.47 -7.70 30.26
CA ILE A 332 -16.34 -7.21 31.34
C ILE A 332 -17.07 -8.35 32.02
N ARG A 333 -17.62 -9.29 31.24
CA ARG A 333 -18.27 -10.49 31.78
C ARG A 333 -17.29 -11.41 32.52
N MET A 334 -16.07 -11.57 32.00
CA MET A 334 -14.99 -12.32 32.66
C MET A 334 -14.56 -11.66 33.98
N ALA A 335 -14.55 -10.32 34.02
CA ALA A 335 -14.33 -9.56 35.25
C ALA A 335 -15.47 -9.75 36.27
N GLY A 336 -16.59 -10.33 35.85
CA GLY A 336 -17.74 -10.68 36.70
C GLY A 336 -18.78 -9.58 36.81
N TYR A 337 -18.77 -8.62 35.88
CA TYR A 337 -19.86 -7.66 35.70
C TYR A 337 -20.80 -8.20 34.61
N GLU A 338 -22.09 -8.32 34.92
CA GLU A 338 -23.10 -8.77 33.96
C GLU A 338 -23.92 -7.56 33.47
N PRO A 339 -23.60 -6.99 32.30
CA PRO A 339 -24.35 -5.86 31.77
C PRO A 339 -25.78 -6.28 31.39
N ASP A 340 -26.74 -5.40 31.64
CA ASP A 340 -28.11 -5.56 31.14
C ASP A 340 -28.17 -5.44 29.59
N SER A 341 -29.34 -5.73 29.02
CA SER A 341 -29.55 -5.70 27.57
C SER A 341 -29.24 -4.34 26.94
N GLN A 342 -29.69 -3.24 27.53
CA GLN A 342 -29.46 -1.89 26.99
C GLN A 342 -28.00 -1.48 27.09
N HIS A 343 -27.34 -1.83 28.20
CA HIS A 343 -25.91 -1.64 28.40
C HIS A 343 -25.11 -2.38 27.32
N THR A 344 -25.39 -3.67 27.15
CA THR A 344 -24.70 -4.54 26.16
C THR A 344 -24.89 -4.00 24.75
N ILE A 345 -26.12 -3.63 24.36
CA ILE A 345 -26.41 -3.06 23.03
C ILE A 345 -25.68 -1.74 22.82
N SER A 346 -25.68 -0.84 23.82
CA SER A 346 -25.00 0.45 23.72
C SER A 346 -23.50 0.29 23.50
N MET A 347 -22.87 -0.68 24.16
CA MET A 347 -21.47 -1.03 23.93
C MET A 347 -21.21 -1.54 22.51
N MET A 348 -22.06 -2.44 21.98
CA MET A 348 -21.92 -2.97 20.61
C MET A 348 -22.06 -1.86 19.56
N VAL A 349 -23.04 -0.97 19.73
CA VAL A 349 -23.27 0.17 18.81
C VAL A 349 -22.10 1.14 18.87
N ALA A 350 -21.57 1.45 20.06
CA ALA A 350 -20.40 2.31 20.21
C ALA A 350 -19.15 1.69 19.56
N ALA A 351 -18.93 0.39 19.73
CA ALA A 351 -17.84 -0.32 19.05
C ALA A 351 -17.97 -0.22 17.53
N LEU A 352 -19.17 -0.48 17.01
CA LEU A 352 -19.47 -0.41 15.58
C LEU A 352 -19.21 0.99 15.01
N LEU A 353 -19.73 2.03 15.67
CA LEU A 353 -19.49 3.43 15.28
C LEU A 353 -18.01 3.79 15.36
N GLY A 354 -17.29 3.35 16.39
CA GLY A 354 -15.85 3.55 16.52
C GLY A 354 -15.08 2.95 15.35
N VAL A 355 -15.41 1.73 14.93
CA VAL A 355 -14.81 1.06 13.77
C VAL A 355 -15.12 1.82 12.48
N PHE A 356 -16.38 2.19 12.24
CA PHE A 356 -16.79 2.90 11.03
C PHE A 356 -16.17 4.29 10.92
N ILE A 357 -16.28 5.11 11.97
CA ILE A 357 -15.73 6.47 11.99
C ILE A 357 -14.23 6.42 11.76
N TRP A 358 -13.51 5.50 12.42
CA TRP A 358 -12.06 5.39 12.25
C TRP A 358 -11.65 4.97 10.84
N THR A 359 -12.42 4.06 10.24
CA THR A 359 -12.19 3.61 8.86
C THR A 359 -12.48 4.74 7.86
N LEU A 360 -13.57 5.48 8.03
CA LEU A 360 -13.94 6.62 7.18
C LEU A 360 -12.95 7.78 7.28
N MET A 361 -12.30 7.98 8.42
CA MET A 361 -11.25 8.99 8.60
C MET A 361 -9.91 8.61 7.96
N GLY A 362 -9.80 7.42 7.34
CA GLY A 362 -8.55 6.94 6.76
C GLY A 362 -7.48 6.57 7.80
N PHE A 363 -7.86 6.42 9.08
CA PHE A 363 -6.89 6.08 10.13
C PHE A 363 -6.67 4.57 10.32
N GLY A 364 -7.44 3.76 9.58
CA GLY A 364 -7.31 2.30 9.59
C GLY A 364 -5.94 1.80 9.12
N GLU A 365 -5.22 2.57 8.29
CA GLU A 365 -3.88 2.24 7.81
C GLU A 365 -2.80 2.35 8.90
N TYR A 366 -3.00 3.26 9.87
CA TYR A 366 -2.05 3.48 10.97
C TYR A 366 -2.32 2.58 12.17
N VAL A 367 -3.60 2.41 12.52
CA VAL A 367 -4.05 1.67 13.71
C VAL A 367 -5.28 0.86 13.35
N PHE A 368 -5.27 -0.43 13.70
CA PHE A 368 -6.38 -1.33 13.43
C PHE A 368 -7.70 -0.77 13.99
N PRO A 369 -8.80 -0.76 13.19
CA PRO A 369 -10.09 -0.23 13.62
C PRO A 369 -10.67 -0.87 14.89
N SER A 370 -10.21 -2.06 15.28
CA SER A 370 -10.59 -2.70 16.54
C SER A 370 -10.20 -1.88 17.76
N VAL A 371 -9.08 -1.16 17.73
CA VAL A 371 -8.57 -0.41 18.89
C VAL A 371 -9.55 0.71 19.30
N PRO A 372 -9.93 1.65 18.40
CA PRO A 372 -10.93 2.66 18.72
C PRO A 372 -12.31 2.05 18.96
N GLY A 373 -12.67 0.94 18.28
CA GLY A 373 -13.90 0.20 18.56
C GLY A 373 -13.97 -0.33 20.01
N MET A 374 -12.90 -1.01 20.46
CA MET A 374 -12.79 -1.47 21.85
C MET A 374 -12.80 -0.29 22.83
N GLY A 375 -12.06 0.78 22.52
CA GLY A 375 -12.01 2.00 23.32
C GLY A 375 -13.39 2.63 23.51
N ALA A 376 -14.18 2.75 22.44
CA ALA A 376 -15.54 3.28 22.48
C ALA A 376 -16.48 2.40 23.32
N ALA A 377 -16.37 1.07 23.19
CA ALA A 377 -17.15 0.13 23.99
C ALA A 377 -16.85 0.26 25.49
N PHE A 378 -15.57 0.33 25.86
CA PHE A 378 -15.16 0.55 27.26
C PHE A 378 -15.58 1.93 27.76
N ALA A 379 -15.46 2.98 26.95
CA ALA A 379 -15.88 4.33 27.33
C ALA A 379 -17.38 4.37 27.67
N VAL A 380 -18.22 3.72 26.86
CA VAL A 380 -19.65 3.61 27.13
C VAL A 380 -19.92 2.78 28.40
N HIS A 381 -19.22 1.65 28.58
CA HIS A 381 -19.36 0.85 29.80
C HIS A 381 -19.07 1.67 31.07
N PHE A 382 -17.92 2.32 31.14
CA PHE A 382 -17.54 3.12 32.30
C PHE A 382 -18.48 4.32 32.51
N SER A 383 -18.92 4.97 31.42
CA SER A 383 -19.88 6.07 31.50
C SER A 383 -21.22 5.61 32.08
N LEU A 384 -21.76 4.49 31.58
CA LEU A 384 -23.03 3.95 32.09
C LEU A 384 -22.92 3.49 33.54
N CYS A 385 -21.81 2.87 33.94
CA CYS A 385 -21.55 2.50 35.34
C CYS A 385 -21.45 3.72 36.26
N TRP A 386 -21.01 4.88 35.75
CA TRP A 386 -20.93 6.11 36.52
C TRP A 386 -22.30 6.81 36.68
N PHE A 387 -23.11 6.81 35.64
CA PHE A 387 -24.36 7.57 35.60
C PHE A 387 -25.62 6.79 36.02
N ARG A 388 -25.63 5.45 35.93
CA ARG A 388 -26.81 4.65 36.30
C ARG A 388 -26.74 4.22 37.76
N ASP A 389 -27.70 4.69 38.55
CA ASP A 389 -27.89 4.33 39.96
C ASP A 389 -28.10 2.81 40.19
N ASP A 390 -28.63 2.10 39.19
CA ASP A 390 -28.88 0.65 39.23
C ASP A 390 -27.64 -0.21 38.93
N SER A 391 -26.49 0.40 38.62
CA SER A 391 -25.26 -0.33 38.29
C SER A 391 -24.59 -0.89 39.53
N SER A 392 -23.97 -2.06 39.42
CA SER A 392 -23.06 -2.55 40.46
C SER A 392 -22.03 -1.46 40.81
N PRO A 393 -21.76 -1.17 42.10
CA PRO A 393 -20.82 -0.12 42.51
C PRO A 393 -19.38 -0.39 42.05
N ASN A 394 -19.10 -1.59 41.53
CA ASN A 394 -17.82 -1.94 40.94
C ASN A 394 -17.94 -2.18 39.42
N PRO A 395 -17.42 -1.27 38.57
CA PRO A 395 -17.46 -1.41 37.12
C PRO A 395 -16.77 -2.68 36.61
N LEU A 396 -15.74 -3.17 37.31
CA LEU A 396 -15.01 -4.38 36.96
C LEU A 396 -15.52 -5.63 37.71
N GLY A 397 -16.74 -5.58 38.23
CA GLY A 397 -17.41 -6.72 38.86
C GLY A 397 -16.69 -7.23 40.11
N ARG A 398 -15.88 -8.28 39.96
CA ARG A 398 -15.13 -8.95 41.03
C ARG A 398 -13.88 -8.18 41.46
N TYR A 399 -13.31 -7.36 40.59
CA TYR A 399 -12.05 -6.67 40.84
C TYR A 399 -12.31 -5.23 41.29
N SER A 400 -12.01 -4.88 42.54
CA SER A 400 -12.10 -3.49 42.98
C SER A 400 -11.09 -2.64 42.20
N LEU A 401 -11.46 -1.41 41.83
CA LEU A 401 -10.49 -0.47 41.27
C LEU A 401 -9.27 -0.34 42.20
N PRO A 402 -8.05 -0.34 41.65
CA PRO A 402 -6.84 -0.28 42.46
C PRO A 402 -6.83 0.97 43.34
N THR A 403 -6.32 0.84 44.57
CA THR A 403 -6.13 1.97 45.50
C THR A 403 -5.31 3.07 44.82
N LYS A 404 -5.56 4.36 45.15
CA LYS A 404 -4.87 5.52 44.53
C LYS A 404 -3.34 5.36 44.44
N GLN A 405 -2.70 4.74 45.43
CA GLN A 405 -1.27 4.46 45.42
C GLN A 405 -0.85 3.43 44.37
N PHE A 406 -1.60 2.32 44.26
CA PHE A 406 -1.34 1.27 43.27
C PHE A 406 -1.62 1.78 41.85
N ALA A 407 -2.68 2.58 41.67
CA ALA A 407 -2.99 3.26 40.43
C ALA A 407 -1.88 4.26 40.04
N ALA A 408 -1.34 5.01 41.01
CA ALA A 408 -0.22 5.93 40.77
C ALA A 408 1.06 5.19 40.37
N ILE A 409 1.42 4.09 41.05
CA ILE A 409 2.57 3.25 40.69
C ILE A 409 2.39 2.67 39.28
N GLY A 410 1.19 2.17 38.96
CA GLY A 410 0.86 1.66 37.63
C GLY A 410 0.93 2.74 36.55
N ALA A 411 0.44 3.95 36.82
CA ALA A 411 0.52 5.08 35.90
C ALA A 411 1.98 5.50 35.64
N VAL A 412 2.81 5.57 36.68
CA VAL A 412 4.25 5.87 36.53
C VAL A 412 4.96 4.78 35.72
N ALA A 413 4.70 3.51 36.00
CA ALA A 413 5.26 2.40 35.22
C ALA A 413 4.82 2.44 33.75
N MET A 414 3.55 2.79 33.49
CA MET A 414 3.03 2.93 32.13
C MET A 414 3.69 4.11 31.39
N VAL A 415 3.84 5.27 32.04
CA VAL A 415 4.54 6.43 31.46
C VAL A 415 6.01 6.11 31.19
N ALA A 416 6.68 5.39 32.09
CA ALA A 416 8.06 4.96 31.86
C ALA A 416 8.18 3.99 30.67
N LEU A 417 7.23 3.07 30.52
CA LEU A 417 7.20 2.12 29.40
C LEU A 417 6.91 2.85 28.08
N VAL A 418 5.88 3.68 28.03
CA VAL A 418 5.52 4.50 26.85
C VAL A 418 6.70 5.40 26.48
N GLY A 419 7.26 6.13 27.44
CA GLY A 419 8.41 7.00 27.22
C GLY A 419 9.63 6.24 26.70
N GLY A 420 9.90 5.03 27.20
CA GLY A 420 10.98 4.18 26.72
C GLY A 420 10.75 3.68 25.28
N VAL A 421 9.52 3.30 24.93
CA VAL A 421 9.16 2.87 23.57
C VAL A 421 9.24 4.03 22.58
N GLU A 422 8.64 5.17 22.89
CA GLU A 422 8.71 6.36 22.03
C GLU A 422 10.15 6.88 21.89
N TYR A 423 10.95 6.84 22.96
CA TYR A 423 12.37 7.16 22.87
C TYR A 423 13.13 6.19 21.96
N SER A 424 12.85 4.88 22.06
CA SER A 424 13.47 3.89 21.16
C SER A 424 13.05 4.10 19.71
N TYR A 425 11.81 4.52 19.46
CA TYR A 425 11.34 4.86 18.14
C TYR A 425 12.06 6.12 17.64
N TYR A 426 12.14 7.18 18.43
CA TYR A 426 12.90 8.37 18.05
C TYR A 426 14.39 8.09 17.78
N ALA A 427 15.00 7.14 18.49
CA ALA A 427 16.42 6.82 18.35
C ALA A 427 16.76 5.85 17.20
N ILE A 428 15.79 5.04 16.74
CA ILE A 428 16.03 3.91 15.82
C ILE A 428 15.15 4.00 14.56
N ALA A 429 14.02 4.71 14.60
CA ALA A 429 13.12 4.77 13.47
C ALA A 429 13.79 5.47 12.28
N PRO A 430 13.56 4.95 11.06
CA PRO A 430 14.02 5.63 9.85
C PRO A 430 13.42 7.03 9.76
N ASP A 431 14.24 8.01 9.37
CA ASP A 431 13.78 9.38 9.17
C ASP A 431 12.73 9.39 8.06
N ALA A 432 11.61 10.08 8.29
CA ALA A 432 10.55 10.18 7.29
C ALA A 432 11.02 10.88 5.99
N SER A 433 12.17 11.55 6.02
CA SER A 433 12.84 12.14 4.87
C SER A 433 13.59 11.13 4.01
N ASP A 434 13.98 9.96 4.52
CA ASP A 434 14.55 8.88 3.70
C ASP A 434 13.47 8.16 2.87
N ALA A 435 12.20 8.43 3.17
CA ALA A 435 11.05 8.05 2.37
C ALA A 435 10.66 9.12 1.32
N SER A 436 11.54 10.08 1.03
CA SER A 436 11.33 11.10 -0.02
C SER A 436 11.57 10.58 -1.44
N ASP A 437 12.21 9.42 -1.58
CA ASP A 437 12.30 8.64 -2.83
C ASP A 437 11.10 7.70 -3.01
N LYS A 438 9.89 8.19 -2.76
CA LYS A 438 8.70 7.46 -3.17
C LYS A 438 8.54 7.59 -4.68
N THR A 439 8.40 6.47 -5.38
CA THR A 439 7.87 6.48 -6.74
C THR A 439 6.42 6.96 -6.67
N GLY A 440 6.13 8.09 -7.33
CA GLY A 440 4.87 8.79 -7.19
C GLY A 440 4.50 9.54 -8.46
N THR A 441 3.38 10.26 -8.40
CA THR A 441 3.07 11.26 -9.42
C THR A 441 3.48 12.63 -8.90
N TYR A 442 4.33 13.32 -9.65
CA TYR A 442 4.88 14.62 -9.31
C TYR A 442 4.53 15.64 -10.38
N SER A 443 4.08 16.83 -9.97
CA SER A 443 3.91 17.98 -10.83
C SER A 443 5.22 18.76 -10.81
N VAL A 444 5.84 18.89 -11.97
CA VAL A 444 7.09 19.63 -12.15
C VAL A 444 6.76 20.97 -12.81
N VAL A 445 7.10 22.07 -12.15
CA VAL A 445 6.95 23.43 -12.69
C VAL A 445 8.34 24.06 -12.72
N GLY A 446 8.72 24.69 -13.82
CA GLY A 446 9.99 25.40 -13.90
C GLY A 446 9.97 26.59 -14.84
N GLU A 447 10.85 27.54 -14.57
CA GLU A 447 11.05 28.77 -15.33
C GLU A 447 12.53 28.89 -15.74
N TYR A 448 12.75 29.29 -16.99
CA TYR A 448 14.10 29.53 -17.53
C TYR A 448 14.50 31.00 -17.37
N SER A 449 15.77 31.24 -17.04
CA SER A 449 16.40 32.56 -17.05
C SER A 449 17.68 32.53 -17.90
N PHE A 450 18.00 33.64 -18.55
CA PHE A 450 19.12 33.76 -19.49
C PHE A 450 20.16 34.75 -18.96
N TYR A 451 21.43 34.39 -19.06
CA TYR A 451 22.55 35.18 -18.54
C TYR A 451 23.64 35.30 -19.60
N GLU A 452 23.81 36.52 -20.14
CA GLU A 452 24.84 36.81 -21.13
C GLU A 452 26.25 36.58 -20.58
N ILE A 453 27.07 35.84 -21.33
CA ILE A 453 28.48 35.58 -21.03
C ILE A 453 29.43 36.13 -22.09
N ALA A 454 28.97 36.31 -23.32
CA ALA A 454 29.75 36.94 -24.38
C ALA A 454 28.83 37.55 -25.44
N GLN A 455 29.21 38.72 -25.96
CA GLN A 455 28.57 39.37 -27.08
C GLN A 455 29.64 40.03 -27.96
N GLY A 456 29.47 39.95 -29.29
CA GLY A 456 30.41 40.55 -30.23
C GLY A 456 29.91 40.54 -31.67
N SER A 457 30.76 41.04 -32.56
CA SER A 457 30.54 41.02 -34.01
C SER A 457 31.86 40.77 -34.72
N GLU A 458 31.89 39.85 -35.67
CA GLU A 458 33.07 39.49 -36.45
C GLU A 458 32.73 39.53 -37.94
N TYR A 459 33.68 40.03 -38.75
CA TYR A 459 33.59 39.94 -40.21
C TYR A 459 34.24 38.62 -40.65
N ILE A 460 33.48 37.79 -41.36
CA ILE A 460 33.93 36.46 -41.79
C ILE A 460 33.99 36.45 -43.33
N GLU A 461 35.19 36.17 -43.86
CA GLU A 461 35.38 35.97 -45.30
C GLU A 461 34.69 34.67 -45.76
N ASP A 462 34.20 34.69 -46.99
CA ASP A 462 33.59 33.56 -47.70
C ASP A 462 34.35 32.24 -47.59
N GLY A 463 33.68 31.20 -47.07
CA GLY A 463 34.28 29.89 -46.81
C GLY A 463 35.26 29.87 -45.63
N GLY A 464 35.37 30.97 -44.89
CA GLY A 464 36.12 31.10 -43.64
C GLY A 464 35.29 30.72 -42.42
N SER A 465 35.99 30.56 -41.29
CA SER A 465 35.37 30.29 -39.99
C SER A 465 36.15 30.98 -38.87
N VAL A 466 35.45 31.52 -37.87
CA VAL A 466 36.01 32.10 -36.66
C VAL A 466 35.64 31.26 -35.44
N THR A 467 36.53 31.20 -34.45
CA THR A 467 36.27 30.54 -33.16
C THR A 467 36.29 31.57 -32.05
N ILE A 468 35.23 31.59 -31.26
CA ILE A 468 35.01 32.49 -30.13
C ILE A 468 34.94 31.63 -28.86
N ASN A 469 35.77 31.97 -27.87
CA ASN A 469 35.80 31.29 -26.58
C ASN A 469 35.14 32.19 -25.53
N ALA A 470 34.06 31.71 -24.92
CA ALA A 470 33.35 32.39 -23.84
C ALA A 470 33.49 31.61 -22.53
N SER A 471 33.89 32.26 -21.44
CA SER A 471 34.03 31.62 -20.13
C SER A 471 32.91 32.03 -19.20
N SER A 472 32.28 31.06 -18.52
CA SER A 472 31.33 31.36 -17.44
C SER A 472 31.98 32.06 -16.24
N ASP A 473 33.31 31.95 -16.10
CA ASP A 473 34.07 32.57 -15.01
C ASP A 473 33.96 34.10 -15.01
N ASP A 474 33.74 34.70 -16.19
CA ASP A 474 33.61 36.14 -16.35
C ASP A 474 32.28 36.69 -15.79
N ALA A 475 31.29 35.80 -15.58
CA ALA A 475 29.97 36.11 -15.02
C ALA A 475 29.72 35.44 -13.64
N MET A 476 30.75 34.90 -12.99
CA MET A 476 30.64 34.05 -11.79
C MET A 476 29.88 34.69 -10.62
N SER A 477 29.95 36.02 -10.45
CA SER A 477 29.28 36.69 -9.31
C SER A 477 27.75 36.70 -9.40
N SER A 478 27.19 36.55 -10.61
CA SER A 478 25.75 36.40 -10.84
C SER A 478 25.28 34.96 -10.97
N LEU A 479 26.20 33.98 -11.06
CA LEU A 479 25.93 32.57 -11.39
C LEU A 479 26.01 31.61 -10.18
N ASP A 480 26.44 32.10 -9.01
CA ASP A 480 26.68 31.28 -7.81
C ASP A 480 25.39 30.61 -7.29
N GLY A 481 25.42 29.28 -7.17
CA GLY A 481 24.30 28.47 -6.67
C GLY A 481 23.16 28.23 -7.67
N MET A 482 23.28 28.64 -8.93
CA MET A 482 22.25 28.39 -9.94
C MET A 482 22.45 27.06 -10.69
N ASN A 483 21.33 26.44 -11.05
CA ASN A 483 21.31 25.25 -11.89
C ASN A 483 21.40 25.64 -13.38
N ILE A 484 22.61 25.59 -13.94
CA ILE A 484 22.84 25.88 -15.37
C ILE A 484 22.59 24.61 -16.17
N VAL A 485 21.67 24.69 -17.13
CA VAL A 485 21.10 23.52 -17.82
C VAL A 485 21.24 23.57 -19.35
N GLY A 486 21.75 24.68 -19.88
CA GLY A 486 22.00 24.86 -21.30
C GLY A 486 22.71 26.15 -21.65
N VAL A 487 22.95 26.34 -22.94
CA VAL A 487 23.51 27.55 -23.56
C VAL A 487 22.63 27.93 -24.75
N LEU A 488 22.25 29.20 -24.83
CA LEU A 488 21.55 29.80 -25.96
C LEU A 488 22.56 30.65 -26.75
N VAL A 489 22.61 30.43 -28.06
CA VAL A 489 23.40 31.24 -28.99
C VAL A 489 22.44 31.92 -29.96
N THR A 490 22.52 33.24 -30.03
CA THR A 490 21.79 34.04 -31.02
C THR A 490 22.78 34.58 -32.03
N ILE A 491 22.52 34.32 -33.31
CA ILE A 491 23.31 34.81 -34.43
C ILE A 491 22.45 35.80 -35.22
N THR A 492 22.97 37.00 -35.42
CA THR A 492 22.36 38.02 -36.27
C THR A 492 23.31 38.44 -37.36
N HIS A 493 22.86 38.37 -38.59
CA HIS A 493 23.58 38.82 -39.77
C HIS A 493 22.62 39.51 -40.72
N GLU A 494 23.14 40.51 -41.44
CA GLU A 494 22.43 41.17 -42.53
C GLU A 494 23.23 40.93 -43.79
N ASP A 495 22.55 40.40 -44.80
CA ASP A 495 23.16 40.27 -46.11
C ASP A 495 23.17 41.65 -46.82
N THR A 496 24.36 42.07 -47.26
CA THR A 496 24.58 43.36 -47.92
C THR A 496 25.06 43.23 -49.37
N GLU A 497 24.77 42.08 -49.99
CA GLU A 497 25.12 41.83 -51.39
C GLU A 497 24.59 42.90 -52.36
N THR A 498 25.46 43.35 -53.25
CA THR A 498 25.10 44.26 -54.35
C THR A 498 25.60 43.73 -55.68
N ILE A 499 24.70 43.66 -56.67
CA ILE A 499 25.04 43.26 -58.04
C ILE A 499 25.22 44.50 -58.92
N ASN A 500 26.36 44.60 -59.61
CA ASN A 500 26.66 45.71 -60.52
C ASN A 500 27.02 45.21 -61.93
N GLY A 501 26.35 45.75 -62.97
CA GLY A 501 26.68 45.45 -64.38
C GLY A 501 25.60 45.84 -65.40
N PRO A 502 25.97 46.00 -66.69
CA PRO A 502 25.09 46.51 -67.75
C PRO A 502 23.96 45.56 -68.18
N LEU A 503 23.98 44.29 -67.75
CA LEU A 503 22.98 43.26 -68.08
C LEU A 503 22.23 42.71 -66.85
N CYS A 504 22.39 43.32 -65.67
CA CYS A 504 21.88 42.76 -64.40
C CYS A 504 20.40 42.97 -64.14
N ALA A 505 19.68 43.71 -65.00
CA ALA A 505 18.23 43.84 -64.92
C ALA A 505 17.45 42.56 -65.29
N VAL A 506 18.14 41.53 -65.81
CA VAL A 506 17.57 40.24 -66.24
C VAL A 506 18.19 39.06 -65.48
N ALA A 507 19.08 39.32 -64.52
CA ALA A 507 19.72 38.30 -63.70
C ALA A 507 18.81 37.88 -62.53
N GLU A 508 19.00 36.66 -62.03
CA GLU A 508 18.39 36.24 -60.76
C GLU A 508 18.93 37.14 -59.63
N PRO A 509 18.10 37.48 -58.62
CA PRO A 509 18.56 38.24 -57.46
C PRO A 509 19.72 37.50 -56.76
N PRO A 510 20.57 38.23 -55.99
CA PRO A 510 21.60 37.60 -55.17
C PRO A 510 20.97 36.56 -54.23
N GLN A 511 21.69 35.48 -53.94
CA GLN A 511 21.21 34.41 -53.07
C GLN A 511 21.88 34.58 -51.72
N ASP A 512 21.07 34.79 -50.69
CA ASP A 512 21.56 34.98 -49.32
C ASP A 512 22.52 33.85 -48.89
N ASP A 513 23.70 34.23 -48.42
CA ASP A 513 24.67 33.29 -47.87
C ASP A 513 24.14 32.55 -46.63
N THR A 514 24.66 31.35 -46.44
CA THR A 514 24.31 30.52 -45.28
C THR A 514 25.36 30.69 -44.18
N VAL A 515 24.94 31.19 -43.02
CA VAL A 515 25.76 31.23 -41.81
C VAL A 515 25.53 29.96 -41.03
N GLU A 516 26.60 29.23 -40.72
CA GLU A 516 26.59 28.06 -39.85
C GLU A 516 27.27 28.39 -38.53
N ALA A 517 26.63 28.06 -37.41
CA ALA A 517 27.19 28.24 -36.09
C ALA A 517 27.09 26.95 -35.29
N THR A 518 28.18 26.57 -34.62
CA THR A 518 28.25 25.39 -33.75
C THR A 518 28.86 25.78 -32.41
N ILE A 519 28.11 25.57 -31.32
CA ILE A 519 28.60 25.71 -29.95
C ILE A 519 29.03 24.35 -29.43
N SER A 520 30.17 24.31 -28.76
CA SER A 520 30.66 23.12 -28.08
C SER A 520 31.06 23.41 -26.64
N HIS A 521 30.74 22.47 -25.75
CA HIS A 521 31.10 22.52 -24.35
C HIS A 521 31.30 21.09 -23.81
N ALA A 522 32.48 20.83 -23.23
CA ALA A 522 32.92 19.49 -22.87
C ALA A 522 32.79 18.50 -24.06
N ASP A 523 32.00 17.42 -23.92
CA ASP A 523 31.76 16.43 -24.98
C ASP A 523 30.44 16.70 -25.77
N LEU A 524 29.76 17.82 -25.50
CA LEU A 524 28.48 18.18 -26.09
C LEU A 524 28.63 19.26 -27.17
N SER A 525 27.84 19.16 -28.23
CA SER A 525 27.78 20.18 -29.28
C SER A 525 26.38 20.30 -29.87
N ALA A 526 26.01 21.52 -30.24
CA ALA A 526 24.82 21.81 -31.04
C ALA A 526 25.20 22.85 -32.09
N GLY A 527 24.53 22.81 -33.24
CA GLY A 527 24.73 23.80 -34.27
C GLY A 527 23.52 23.91 -35.17
N GLU A 528 23.42 25.05 -35.82
CA GLU A 528 22.38 25.37 -36.77
C GLU A 528 22.97 26.20 -37.91
N ALA A 529 22.33 26.14 -39.07
CA ALA A 529 22.73 26.86 -40.26
C ALA A 529 21.49 27.43 -40.95
N ASP A 530 21.46 28.74 -41.16
CA ASP A 530 20.35 29.45 -41.79
C ASP A 530 20.89 30.63 -42.62
N THR A 531 20.10 31.05 -43.61
CA THR A 531 20.36 32.27 -44.39
C THR A 531 19.82 33.52 -43.70
N ASN A 532 18.93 33.38 -42.72
CA ASN A 532 18.44 34.47 -41.87
C ASN A 532 19.04 34.39 -40.46
N SER A 533 18.93 35.47 -39.68
CA SER A 533 19.29 35.45 -38.25
C SER A 533 18.53 34.34 -37.51
N PHE A 534 19.23 33.56 -36.68
CA PHE A 534 18.70 32.37 -36.00
C PHE A 534 19.22 32.25 -34.57
N ASP A 535 18.52 31.46 -33.76
CA ASP A 535 18.91 31.12 -32.40
C ASP A 535 18.81 29.61 -32.18
N PHE A 536 19.82 29.05 -31.50
CA PHE A 536 19.86 27.62 -31.19
C PHE A 536 20.37 27.38 -29.78
N GLN A 537 19.94 26.24 -29.21
CA GLN A 537 20.26 25.89 -27.82
C GLN A 537 20.98 24.55 -27.72
N LEU A 538 22.01 24.52 -26.87
CA LEU A 538 22.62 23.30 -26.38
C LEU A 538 22.10 23.03 -24.96
N ASN A 539 21.21 22.05 -24.80
CA ASN A 539 20.63 21.67 -23.50
C ASN A 539 21.18 20.32 -23.02
N TRP A 540 21.50 20.21 -21.73
CA TRP A 540 21.95 18.96 -21.10
C TRP A 540 21.03 18.47 -19.98
N HIS A 541 19.78 18.92 -20.01
CA HIS A 541 18.71 18.50 -19.11
C HIS A 541 17.49 18.00 -19.91
N ASN A 542 16.62 17.23 -19.26
CA ASN A 542 15.41 16.71 -19.89
C ASN A 542 14.23 17.70 -19.79
N SER A 543 14.13 18.62 -20.76
CA SER A 543 13.07 19.65 -20.80
C SER A 543 11.65 19.08 -20.94
N SER A 544 11.49 17.82 -21.40
CA SER A 544 10.20 17.12 -21.51
C SER A 544 9.42 17.03 -20.20
N LEU A 545 10.12 17.08 -19.06
CA LEU A 545 9.53 16.88 -17.74
C LEU A 545 8.89 18.16 -17.20
N LEU A 546 9.25 19.34 -17.73
CA LEU A 546 8.77 20.62 -17.22
C LEU A 546 7.31 20.89 -17.60
N ASN A 547 6.55 21.45 -16.65
CA ASN A 547 5.12 21.77 -16.78
C ASN A 547 4.25 20.53 -17.09
N THR A 548 4.68 19.36 -16.64
CA THR A 548 3.95 18.09 -16.80
C THR A 548 3.80 17.35 -15.47
N ASN A 549 2.88 16.39 -15.45
CA ASN A 549 2.75 15.43 -14.36
C ASN A 549 3.52 14.16 -14.73
N VAL A 550 4.57 13.86 -13.97
CA VAL A 550 5.45 12.71 -14.18
C VAL A 550 5.07 11.62 -13.19
N SER A 551 4.76 10.42 -13.67
CA SER A 551 4.33 9.28 -12.85
C SER A 551 5.40 8.17 -12.84
N ASN A 552 5.43 7.37 -11.76
CA ASN A 552 6.32 6.22 -11.58
C ASN A 552 7.82 6.57 -11.51
N MET A 553 8.15 7.78 -11.05
CA MET A 553 9.53 8.21 -10.83
C MET A 553 9.69 8.71 -9.40
N THR A 554 10.90 8.58 -8.85
CA THR A 554 11.21 9.20 -7.56
C THR A 554 11.49 10.69 -7.73
N LYS A 555 11.41 11.44 -6.64
CA LYS A 555 11.78 12.86 -6.67
C LYS A 555 13.26 13.03 -7.05
N ALA A 556 14.17 12.19 -6.52
CA ALA A 556 15.59 12.25 -6.87
C ALA A 556 15.85 11.91 -8.35
N ASP A 557 15.11 10.98 -8.93
CA ASP A 557 15.23 10.67 -10.37
C ASP A 557 14.86 11.90 -11.23
N ILE A 558 13.76 12.58 -10.88
CA ILE A 558 13.32 13.80 -11.58
C ILE A 558 14.36 14.92 -11.41
N GLU A 559 14.85 15.15 -10.20
CA GLU A 559 15.90 16.15 -9.92
C GLU A 559 17.18 15.83 -10.70
N SER A 560 17.61 14.56 -10.75
CA SER A 560 18.80 14.15 -11.50
C SER A 560 18.70 14.35 -13.02
N MET A 561 17.48 14.38 -13.57
CA MET A 561 17.24 14.62 -15.00
C MET A 561 17.07 16.11 -15.34
N LEU A 562 16.83 16.96 -14.34
CA LEU A 562 16.66 18.41 -14.47
C LEU A 562 17.92 19.18 -14.05
N ASP A 563 18.72 18.61 -13.16
CA ASP A 563 19.96 19.22 -12.68
C ASP A 563 21.09 19.04 -13.69
N GLY A 564 21.73 20.15 -14.05
CA GLY A 564 22.88 20.17 -14.95
C GLY A 564 24.19 19.73 -14.30
N GLY A 565 24.19 19.35 -13.01
CA GLY A 565 25.33 18.75 -12.32
C GLY A 565 26.60 19.61 -12.25
N GLY A 566 26.50 20.92 -12.48
CA GLY A 566 27.65 21.82 -12.60
C GLY A 566 28.40 21.72 -13.93
N ILE A 567 27.87 20.98 -14.92
CA ILE A 567 28.46 20.86 -16.25
C ILE A 567 28.54 22.22 -16.94
N GLY A 568 27.56 23.11 -16.76
CA GLY A 568 27.51 24.42 -17.43
C GLY A 568 28.58 25.45 -17.03
N PHE A 569 29.51 25.11 -16.14
CA PHE A 569 30.61 25.99 -15.74
C PHE A 569 31.89 25.64 -16.51
N GLY A 570 32.49 26.62 -17.16
CA GLY A 570 33.74 26.51 -17.89
C GLY A 570 33.72 27.28 -19.21
N THR A 571 34.60 26.88 -20.11
CA THR A 571 34.77 27.51 -21.43
C THR A 571 33.79 26.89 -22.43
N HIS A 572 33.15 27.75 -23.22
CA HIS A 572 32.25 27.41 -24.31
C HIS A 572 32.87 27.91 -25.61
N ASP A 573 33.02 27.02 -26.59
CA ASP A 573 33.70 27.31 -27.85
C ASP A 573 32.64 27.38 -28.97
N LEU A 574 32.39 28.59 -29.47
CA LEU A 574 31.49 28.87 -30.59
C LEU A 574 32.31 28.97 -31.88
N VAL A 575 31.97 28.17 -32.88
CA VAL A 575 32.54 28.25 -34.23
C VAL A 575 31.46 28.79 -35.16
N ILE A 576 31.75 29.88 -35.85
CA ILE A 576 30.87 30.49 -36.86
C ILE A 576 31.57 30.40 -38.21
N GLY A 577 30.89 29.92 -39.24
CA GLY A 577 31.36 29.87 -40.61
C GLY A 577 30.32 30.44 -41.59
N VAL A 578 30.80 30.94 -42.72
CA VAL A 578 29.96 31.48 -43.80
C VAL A 578 30.19 30.65 -45.06
N THR A 579 29.11 30.15 -45.65
CA THR A 579 29.15 29.37 -46.89
C THR A 579 28.49 30.14 -48.02
N VAL A 580 29.28 30.39 -49.06
CA VAL A 580 28.88 31.16 -50.25
C VAL A 580 27.77 30.47 -51.05
N GLN A 581 26.68 31.19 -51.33
CA GLN A 581 25.70 30.82 -52.34
C GLN A 581 25.82 31.70 -53.58
N ASN A 582 26.54 31.21 -54.59
CA ASN A 582 26.77 31.99 -55.82
C ASN A 582 25.48 32.22 -56.62
N GLY A 583 24.87 33.40 -56.47
CA GLY A 583 23.90 33.97 -57.40
C GLY A 583 24.60 34.78 -58.50
N GLY A 584 24.37 34.46 -59.79
CA GLY A 584 24.99 35.25 -60.86
C GLY A 584 24.72 34.80 -62.28
N GLY A 585 24.26 35.73 -63.13
CA GLY A 585 24.09 35.55 -64.57
C GLY A 585 25.31 36.00 -65.40
N LEU A 586 25.38 35.56 -66.66
CA LEU A 586 26.48 35.87 -67.58
C LEU A 586 26.62 37.40 -67.80
N GLY A 587 27.65 38.03 -67.22
CA GLY A 587 27.96 39.45 -67.39
C GLY A 587 27.63 40.37 -66.21
N CYS A 588 27.34 39.81 -65.03
CA CYS A 588 27.22 40.52 -63.76
C CYS A 588 28.36 40.14 -62.81
N ASN A 589 28.88 41.11 -62.06
CA ASN A 589 29.75 40.85 -60.91
C ASN A 589 28.92 41.14 -59.64
N SER A 590 28.79 40.14 -58.77
CA SER A 590 28.42 40.34 -57.36
C SER A 590 29.67 40.81 -56.60
N ASN A 591 29.48 41.71 -55.64
CA ASN A 591 30.51 42.01 -54.64
C ASN A 591 30.14 41.28 -53.36
N ASP A 592 30.52 40.01 -53.32
CA ASP A 592 30.24 39.04 -52.28
C ASP A 592 31.61 38.53 -51.81
N ASP A 593 32.11 39.13 -50.73
CA ASP A 593 33.47 38.93 -50.20
C ASP A 593 33.45 38.51 -48.71
N GLY A 594 32.26 38.29 -48.12
CA GLY A 594 32.06 37.99 -46.70
C GLY A 594 30.88 38.70 -46.03
N GLN A 595 30.54 38.24 -44.81
CA GLN A 595 29.42 38.76 -44.01
C GLN A 595 29.87 39.27 -42.62
N ASP A 596 29.21 40.34 -42.16
CA ASP A 596 29.27 40.81 -40.77
C ASP A 596 28.28 39.99 -39.92
N VAL A 597 28.82 39.16 -39.01
CA VAL A 597 28.01 38.30 -38.14
C VAL A 597 28.15 38.76 -36.69
N SER A 598 27.03 39.13 -36.09
CA SER A 598 26.91 39.43 -34.67
C SER A 598 26.44 38.21 -33.89
N TYR A 599 26.98 38.00 -32.70
CA TYR A 599 26.66 36.86 -31.86
C TYR A 599 26.44 37.28 -30.40
N THR A 600 25.51 36.60 -29.73
CA THR A 600 25.31 36.66 -28.28
C THR A 600 25.26 35.23 -27.74
N ILE A 601 26.01 34.97 -26.68
CA ILE A 601 26.05 33.68 -25.96
C ILE A 601 25.50 33.91 -24.56
N GLU A 602 24.44 33.17 -24.22
CA GLU A 602 23.77 33.23 -22.92
C GLU A 602 23.73 31.86 -22.26
N LEU A 603 24.01 31.80 -20.97
CA LEU A 603 23.77 30.61 -20.16
C LEU A 603 22.30 30.53 -19.76
N VAL A 604 21.74 29.33 -19.83
CA VAL A 604 20.36 29.04 -19.46
C VAL A 604 20.35 28.45 -18.05
N SER A 605 19.72 29.15 -17.10
CA SER A 605 19.42 28.59 -15.79
C SER A 605 17.98 28.10 -15.70
N LEU A 606 17.75 27.05 -14.92
CA LEU A 606 16.44 26.49 -14.66
C LEU A 606 16.16 26.54 -13.16
N ASP A 607 15.17 27.33 -12.77
CA ASP A 607 14.56 27.26 -11.43
C ASP A 607 13.30 26.40 -11.52
N TYR A 608 13.19 25.39 -10.67
CA TYR A 608 12.10 24.42 -10.74
C TYR A 608 11.63 23.96 -9.36
N SER A 609 10.38 23.53 -9.30
CA SER A 609 9.72 22.99 -8.12
C SER A 609 9.04 21.66 -8.46
N VAL A 610 9.40 20.62 -7.71
CA VAL A 610 8.80 19.28 -7.80
C VAL A 610 7.85 19.08 -6.63
N ASN A 611 6.55 19.03 -6.92
CA ASN A 611 5.50 18.87 -5.91
C ASN A 611 4.76 17.54 -6.10
N PRO A 612 4.52 16.75 -5.04
CA PRO A 612 3.68 15.55 -5.14
C PRO A 612 2.23 15.94 -5.49
N VAL A 613 1.61 15.17 -6.38
CA VAL A 613 0.21 15.36 -6.85
C VAL A 613 -0.78 14.62 -5.96
#